data_AF-D2QQB3-F1
#
_entry.id   AF-D2QQB3-F1
#
_cell.length_a   1.000
_cell.length_b   1.000
_cell.length_c   1.000
_cell.angle_alpha   90.00
_cell.angle_beta   90.00
_cell.angle_gamma   90.00
#
_symmetry.space_group_name_H-M   'P 1'
#
loop_
_entity.id
_entity.type
_entity.pdbx_description
1 polymer ?
#
loop_
_entity_poly.entity_id
_entity_poly.type
_entity_poly.pdbx_seq_one_letter_code
_entity_poly.pdbx_strand_id
1 'polypeptide(L)'
;MKSVVALFLGMLMLAGSLFPQTDVEEVYKLPGLVSHYKLHKQAAGDGFDFWQFLELHYNIASKHAKTPHKGVKLPMYNHLSSGFVFILTYLQWRPDVAAGLLILLPVRFSYENLYSFQVNSPLFQPPRLG
;
A
#
# COMPACT_ATOMS: atom_id res chain seq x y z
N MET A 1 7.84 27.49 -15.96
CA MET A 1 7.67 26.10 -16.48
C MET A 1 8.00 25.04 -15.44
N LYS A 2 9.20 25.04 -14.84
CA LYS A 2 9.61 24.02 -13.85
C LYS A 2 8.67 23.89 -12.63
N SER A 3 8.19 25.02 -12.09
CA SER A 3 7.25 25.05 -10.96
C SER A 3 5.87 24.47 -11.29
N VAL A 4 5.34 24.76 -12.49
CA VAL A 4 4.05 24.23 -12.95
C VAL A 4 4.13 22.72 -13.15
N VAL A 5 5.22 22.23 -13.75
CA VAL A 5 5.45 20.79 -13.93
C VAL A 5 5.62 20.10 -12.58
N ALA A 6 6.33 20.70 -11.63
CA ALA A 6 6.49 20.15 -10.28
C ALA A 6 5.16 20.10 -9.52
N LEU A 7 4.33 21.14 -9.60
CA LEU A 7 2.99 21.15 -8.99
C LEU A 7 2.11 20.06 -9.60
N PHE A 8 2.12 19.92 -10.93
CA PHE A 8 1.36 18.89 -11.63
C PHE A 8 1.79 17.49 -11.20
N LEU A 9 3.10 17.21 -11.18
CA LEU A 9 3.63 15.93 -10.72
C LEU A 9 3.31 15.67 -9.24
N GLY A 10 3.40 16.69 -8.39
CA GLY A 10 3.03 16.58 -6.97
C GLY A 10 1.55 16.24 -6.78
N MET A 11 0.66 16.88 -7.53
CA MET A 11 -0.77 16.56 -7.56
C MET A 11 -1.02 15.13 -8.05
N LEU A 12 -0.27 14.68 -9.06
CA LEU A 12 -0.37 13.33 -9.60
C LEU A 12 0.10 12.27 -8.60
N MET A 13 1.21 12.53 -7.90
CA MET A 13 1.68 11.65 -6.82
C MET A 13 0.73 11.63 -5.63
N LEU A 14 0.18 12.78 -5.25
CA LEU A 14 -0.82 12.87 -4.18
C LEU A 14 -2.08 12.08 -4.54
N ALA A 15 -2.65 12.31 -5.72
CA ALA A 15 -3.81 11.59 -6.20
C ALA A 15 -3.54 10.08 -6.30
N GLY A 16 -2.38 9.68 -6.82
CA GLY A 16 -1.96 8.28 -6.88
C GLY A 16 -1.79 7.64 -5.50
N SER A 17 -1.32 8.40 -4.50
CA SER A 17 -1.14 7.90 -3.14
C SER A 17 -2.45 7.61 -2.40
N LEU A 18 -3.56 8.22 -2.82
CA LEU A 18 -4.90 7.94 -2.29
C LEU A 18 -5.45 6.59 -2.77
N PHE A 19 -4.81 5.96 -3.75
CA PHE A 19 -5.15 4.64 -4.27
C PHE A 19 -3.98 3.68 -4.02
N PRO A 20 -3.82 3.18 -2.78
CA PRO A 20 -2.78 2.21 -2.48
C PRO A 20 -2.89 1.02 -3.46
N GLN A 21 -1.74 0.63 -4.01
CA GLN A 21 -1.62 -0.53 -4.91
C GLN A 21 -2.44 -0.50 -6.22
N THR A 22 -2.74 0.68 -6.77
CA THR A 22 -3.49 0.78 -8.04
C THR A 22 -4.86 0.09 -7.98
N ASP A 23 -5.54 0.14 -6.82
CA ASP A 23 -6.93 -0.29 -6.63
C ASP A 23 -7.92 0.69 -7.29
N VAL A 24 -7.61 1.15 -8.51
CA VAL A 24 -8.51 1.96 -9.33
C VAL A 24 -9.80 1.18 -9.62
N GLU A 25 -9.76 -0.16 -9.57
CA GLU A 25 -10.94 -1.01 -9.61
C GLU A 25 -11.99 -0.66 -8.54
N GLU A 26 -11.56 -0.15 -7.39
CA GLU A 26 -12.44 0.26 -6.29
C GLU A 26 -13.19 1.55 -6.62
N VAL A 27 -12.56 2.45 -7.38
CA VAL A 27 -13.20 3.67 -7.90
C VAL A 27 -14.31 3.30 -8.88
N TYR A 28 -14.09 2.29 -9.73
CA TYR A 28 -15.12 1.81 -10.66
C TYR A 28 -16.33 1.18 -9.97
N LYS A 29 -16.26 0.88 -8.66
CA LYS A 29 -17.39 0.37 -7.86
C LYS A 29 -18.29 1.50 -7.31
N LEU A 30 -17.84 2.76 -7.33
CA LEU A 30 -18.61 3.91 -6.80
C LEU A 30 -19.99 4.11 -7.48
N PRO A 31 -20.15 3.98 -8.81
CA PRO A 31 -21.48 4.06 -9.42
C PRO A 31 -22.42 2.95 -8.93
N GLY A 32 -21.88 1.76 -8.67
CA GLY A 32 -22.60 0.63 -8.09
C GLY A 32 -23.05 0.90 -6.65
N LEU A 33 -22.16 1.48 -5.83
CA LEU A 33 -22.46 1.92 -4.46
C LEU A 33 -23.65 2.91 -4.44
N VAL A 34 -23.61 3.93 -5.29
CA VAL A 34 -24.68 4.95 -5.35
C VAL A 34 -25.99 4.35 -5.82
N SER A 35 -25.95 3.47 -6.82
CA SER A 35 -27.15 2.79 -7.33
C SER A 35 -27.77 1.88 -6.26
N HIS A 36 -26.93 1.15 -5.51
CA HIS A 36 -27.37 0.30 -4.42
C HIS A 36 -27.97 1.11 -3.27
N TYR A 37 -27.36 2.24 -2.89
CA TYR A 37 -27.92 3.16 -1.90
C TYR A 37 -29.32 3.63 -2.30
N LYS A 38 -29.52 4.03 -3.57
CA LYS A 38 -30.83 4.48 -4.07
C LYS A 38 -31.90 3.40 -3.95
N LEU A 39 -31.55 2.13 -4.20
CA LEU A 39 -32.48 1.00 -4.02
C LEU A 39 -32.90 0.83 -2.56
N HIS A 40 -31.94 0.92 -1.62
CA HIS A 40 -32.26 0.87 -0.19
C HIS A 40 -33.12 2.06 0.25
N LYS A 41 -32.80 3.26 -0.23
CA LYS A 41 -33.58 4.46 0.07
C LYS A 41 -35.02 4.33 -0.43
N GLN A 42 -35.21 3.80 -1.64
CA GLN A 42 -36.54 3.55 -2.20
C GLN A 42 -37.32 2.52 -1.38
N ALA A 43 -36.66 1.49 -0.86
CA ALA A 43 -37.30 0.44 -0.07
C ALA A 43 -37.61 0.86 1.37
N ALA A 44 -36.74 1.67 1.99
CA ALA A 44 -36.85 2.08 3.39
C ALA A 44 -37.65 3.39 3.60
N GLY A 45 -37.80 4.20 2.56
CA GLY A 45 -38.54 5.47 2.62
C GLY A 45 -37.71 6.66 3.11
N ASP A 46 -38.39 7.76 3.44
CA ASP A 46 -37.81 9.10 3.61
C ASP A 46 -36.91 9.30 4.84
N GLY A 47 -36.75 8.28 5.70
CA GLY A 47 -35.85 8.32 6.85
C GLY A 47 -34.47 7.72 6.61
N PHE A 48 -34.25 7.06 5.47
CA PHE A 48 -33.01 6.32 5.22
C PHE A 48 -31.94 7.16 4.53
N ASP A 49 -30.86 7.42 5.25
CA ASP A 49 -29.74 8.22 4.75
C ASP A 49 -28.53 7.39 4.31
N PHE A 50 -27.55 8.07 3.74
CA PHE A 50 -26.35 7.40 3.21
C PHE A 50 -25.46 6.85 4.32
N TRP A 51 -25.45 7.45 5.50
CA TRP A 51 -24.64 6.97 6.62
C TRP A 51 -25.19 5.67 7.20
N GLN A 52 -26.51 5.59 7.34
CA GLN A 52 -27.20 4.37 7.72
C GLN A 52 -26.97 3.25 6.69
N PHE A 53 -26.92 3.59 5.40
CA PHE A 53 -26.52 2.63 4.36
C PHE A 53 -25.09 2.11 4.54
N LEU A 54 -24.13 3.01 4.79
CA LEU A 54 -22.74 2.62 5.04
C LEU A 54 -22.62 1.81 6.33
N GLU A 55 -23.33 2.18 7.40
CA GLU A 55 -23.36 1.40 8.64
C GLU A 55 -23.94 0.01 8.39
N LEU A 56 -25.03 -0.10 7.64
CA LEU A 56 -25.65 -1.38 7.33
C LEU A 56 -24.72 -2.33 6.56
N HIS A 57 -23.83 -1.81 5.71
CA HIS A 57 -22.95 -2.60 4.86
C HIS A 57 -21.51 -2.74 5.38
N TYR A 58 -20.96 -1.77 6.12
CA TYR A 58 -19.56 -1.80 6.57
C TYR A 58 -19.39 -2.01 8.08
N ASN A 59 -20.47 -2.00 8.86
CA ASN A 59 -20.40 -2.37 10.28
C ASN A 59 -20.20 -3.89 10.41
N ILE A 60 -19.13 -4.29 11.09
CA ILE A 60 -18.79 -5.70 11.36
C ILE A 60 -19.92 -6.44 12.10
N ALA A 61 -20.69 -5.73 12.93
CA ALA A 61 -21.81 -6.29 13.67
C ALA A 61 -23.10 -6.41 12.82
N SER A 62 -23.16 -5.82 11.63
CA SER A 62 -24.35 -5.86 10.78
C SER A 62 -24.60 -7.27 10.26
N LYS A 63 -25.82 -7.77 10.50
CA LYS A 63 -26.28 -9.03 9.90
C LYS A 63 -26.53 -8.88 8.40
N HIS A 64 -26.90 -7.67 7.96
CA HIS A 64 -27.21 -7.38 6.57
C HIS A 64 -25.95 -7.36 5.69
N ALA A 65 -24.81 -6.91 6.22
CA ALA A 65 -23.54 -6.97 5.51
C ALA A 65 -23.18 -8.41 5.05
N LYS A 66 -23.68 -9.43 5.76
CA LYS A 66 -23.45 -10.86 5.44
C LYS A 66 -24.41 -11.40 4.39
N THR A 67 -25.45 -10.66 4.00
CA THR A 67 -26.38 -11.12 2.96
C THR A 67 -25.82 -10.84 1.58
N PRO A 68 -25.61 -11.85 0.72
CA PRO A 68 -25.07 -11.62 -0.61
C PRO A 68 -26.09 -10.92 -1.51
N HIS A 69 -25.70 -9.78 -2.08
CA HIS A 69 -26.49 -9.07 -3.09
C HIS A 69 -25.99 -9.42 -4.49
N LYS A 70 -26.84 -10.06 -5.28
CA LYS A 70 -26.47 -10.53 -6.62
C LYS A 70 -26.10 -9.34 -7.52
N GLY A 71 -24.91 -9.38 -8.11
CA GLY A 71 -24.48 -8.39 -9.10
C GLY A 71 -23.99 -7.05 -8.55
N VAL A 72 -23.86 -6.90 -7.22
CA VAL A 72 -23.29 -5.67 -6.64
C VAL A 72 -21.97 -5.97 -5.96
N LYS A 73 -20.94 -5.19 -6.32
CA LYS A 73 -19.65 -5.15 -5.63
C LYS A 73 -19.52 -3.78 -4.97
N LEU A 74 -19.50 -3.77 -3.65
CA LEU A 74 -19.23 -2.55 -2.89
C LEU A 74 -17.72 -2.32 -2.81
N PRO A 75 -17.28 -1.06 -2.85
CA PRO A 75 -15.87 -0.74 -2.72
C PRO A 75 -15.33 -1.15 -1.35
N MET A 76 -14.04 -1.45 -1.25
CA MET A 76 -13.33 -1.76 0.00
C MET A 76 -13.85 -3.00 0.77
N TYR A 77 -14.78 -3.77 0.22
CA TYR A 77 -15.39 -4.90 0.95
C TYR A 77 -14.50 -6.16 0.96
N ASN A 78 -13.75 -6.40 -0.13
CA ASN A 78 -12.81 -7.51 -0.29
C ASN A 78 -11.46 -7.03 -0.85
N HIS A 79 -11.08 -5.80 -0.56
CA HIS A 79 -9.82 -5.23 -1.04
C HIS A 79 -8.66 -5.77 -0.21
N LEU A 80 -7.58 -6.17 -0.89
CA LEU A 80 -6.40 -6.71 -0.24
C LEU A 80 -5.39 -5.57 -0.14
N SER A 81 -5.48 -4.77 0.92
CA SER A 81 -4.44 -3.77 1.20
C SER A 81 -3.19 -4.50 1.70
N SER A 82 -2.35 -4.96 0.78
CA SER A 82 -0.98 -5.33 1.14
C SER A 82 -0.22 -4.04 1.44
N GLY A 83 -0.14 -3.72 2.73
CA GLY A 83 0.51 -2.52 3.22
C GLY A 83 1.97 -2.53 2.80
N PHE A 84 2.35 -1.68 1.84
CA PHE A 84 3.75 -1.38 1.60
C PHE A 84 4.23 -0.52 2.76
N VAL A 85 5.02 -1.14 3.64
CA VAL A 85 5.84 -0.39 4.60
C VAL A 85 6.97 0.24 3.79
N PHE A 86 6.83 1.52 3.45
CA PHE A 86 7.96 2.30 2.94
C PHE A 86 8.91 2.56 4.11
N ILE A 87 9.76 1.58 4.41
CA ILE A 87 10.87 1.77 5.34
C ILE A 87 11.88 2.64 4.60
N LEU A 88 12.05 3.89 5.03
CA LEU A 88 13.25 4.64 4.71
C LEU A 88 14.42 3.86 5.31
N THR A 89 15.18 3.17 4.45
CA THR A 89 16.24 2.25 4.88
C THR A 89 17.29 2.95 5.74
N TYR A 90 17.41 4.27 5.64
CA TYR A 90 18.15 5.17 6.53
C TYR A 90 17.90 6.63 6.12
N LEU A 91 17.89 7.57 7.07
CA LEU A 91 18.06 8.99 6.78
C LEU A 91 19.55 9.24 6.51
N GLN A 92 20.00 9.39 5.26
CA GLN A 92 21.38 9.84 5.02
C GLN A 92 21.49 11.32 5.32
N TRP A 93 21.72 11.64 6.58
CA TRP A 93 22.38 12.90 6.89
C TRP A 93 23.82 12.77 6.39
N ARG A 94 24.10 13.35 5.22
CA ARG A 94 25.47 13.55 4.76
C ARG A 94 25.91 14.93 5.23
N PRO A 95 26.61 15.05 6.38
CA PRO A 95 27.34 16.28 6.63
C PRO A 95 28.32 16.44 5.46
N ASP A 96 28.36 17.61 4.85
CA ASP A 96 29.45 17.95 3.93
C ASP A 96 30.75 17.74 4.68
N VAL A 97 31.52 16.74 4.25
CA VAL A 97 32.82 16.46 4.83
C VAL A 97 33.72 17.62 4.43
N ALA A 98 33.97 18.54 5.37
CA ALA A 98 35.03 19.52 5.21
C ALA A 98 36.29 18.75 4.82
N ALA A 99 36.89 19.10 3.68
CA ALA A 99 38.03 18.41 3.11
C ALA A 99 39.15 18.26 4.16
N GLY A 100 39.25 17.07 4.75
CA GLY A 100 40.33 16.72 5.66
C GLY A 100 41.62 16.55 4.86
N LEU A 101 42.72 17.06 5.39
CA LEU A 101 44.05 16.82 4.85
C LEU A 101 44.35 15.30 4.90
N LEU A 102 44.39 14.66 3.73
CA LEU A 102 44.80 13.26 3.61
C LEU A 102 46.34 13.19 3.61
N ILE A 103 46.93 12.78 4.72
CA ILE A 103 48.34 12.38 4.77
C ILE A 103 48.41 10.94 4.24
N LEU A 104 48.88 10.78 3.00
CA LEU A 104 49.10 9.47 2.40
C LEU A 104 50.36 8.84 3.01
N LEU A 105 50.19 8.02 4.04
CA LEU A 105 51.24 7.07 4.45
C LEU A 105 51.32 5.97 3.37
N PRO A 106 52.52 5.54 2.96
CA PRO A 106 52.66 4.43 2.02
C PRO A 106 52.25 3.12 2.70
N VAL A 107 50.95 2.83 2.71
CA VAL A 107 50.42 1.53 3.13
C VAL A 107 50.72 0.54 2.02
N ARG A 108 51.52 -0.48 2.33
CA ARG A 108 51.72 -1.64 1.46
C ARG A 108 50.47 -2.51 1.56
N PHE A 109 49.49 -2.25 0.69
CA PHE A 109 48.34 -3.13 0.53
C PHE A 109 48.80 -4.41 -0.20
N SER A 110 48.59 -5.56 0.45
CA SER A 110 48.69 -6.88 -0.18
C SER A 110 47.29 -7.45 -0.23
N TYR A 111 46.82 -7.83 -1.42
CA TYR A 111 45.53 -8.48 -1.56
C TYR A 111 45.65 -9.94 -1.13
N GLU A 112 45.01 -10.30 -0.03
CA GLU A 112 44.77 -11.70 0.34
C GLU A 112 43.31 -12.06 0.10
N ASN A 113 43.08 -13.03 -0.79
CA ASN A 113 41.76 -13.56 -1.05
C ASN A 113 41.41 -14.62 0.00
N LEU A 114 40.78 -14.18 1.10
CA LEU A 114 40.28 -15.05 2.17
C LEU A 114 38.84 -15.53 1.90
N TYR A 115 38.38 -15.51 0.65
CA TYR A 115 37.04 -15.95 0.31
C TYR A 115 36.85 -17.43 0.61
N SER A 116 35.98 -17.69 1.59
CA SER A 116 35.47 -19.02 1.91
C SER A 116 33.95 -18.95 1.85
N PHE A 117 33.34 -19.94 1.19
CA PHE A 117 31.90 -20.10 1.20
C PHE A 117 31.56 -21.56 1.49
N GLN A 118 30.45 -21.75 2.19
CA GLN A 118 29.90 -23.06 2.49
C GLN A 118 28.47 -23.11 1.98
N VAL A 119 28.17 -24.10 1.15
CA VAL A 119 26.82 -24.35 0.63
C VAL A 119 26.09 -25.25 1.60
N ASN A 120 25.12 -24.71 2.33
CA ASN A 120 24.27 -25.48 3.24
C ASN A 120 22.89 -25.68 2.60
N SER A 121 22.58 -26.93 2.23
CA SER A 121 21.34 -27.29 1.50
C SER A 121 20.05 -27.54 2.31
N PRO A 122 19.94 -27.40 3.66
CA PRO A 122 18.65 -27.67 4.31
C PRO A 122 17.86 -26.43 4.74
N LEU A 123 18.25 -25.19 4.39
CA LEU A 123 17.52 -24.00 4.87
C LEU A 123 16.07 -23.93 4.33
N PHE A 124 15.79 -24.57 3.20
CA PHE A 124 14.49 -24.58 2.53
C PHE A 124 13.85 -25.96 2.42
N GLN A 125 14.24 -26.93 3.27
CA GLN A 125 13.48 -28.18 3.32
C GLN A 125 12.23 -27.97 4.19
N PRO A 126 11.01 -28.15 3.65
CA PRO A 126 9.81 -28.13 4.49
C PRO A 126 9.87 -29.24 5.54
N PRO A 127 9.13 -29.12 6.65
CA PRO A 127 9.10 -30.14 7.70
C PRO A 127 8.73 -31.49 7.09
N ARG A 128 9.57 -32.51 7.32
CA ARG A 128 9.24 -33.88 6.93
C ARG A 128 8.16 -34.37 7.89
N LEU A 129 7.01 -34.75 7.36
CA LEU A 129 5.92 -35.33 8.13
C LEU A 129 6.42 -36.62 8.79
N GLY A 130 6.32 -36.67 10.12
CA GLY A 130 6.60 -37.86 10.93
C GLY A 130 5.42 -38.80 11.03
#